data_AF-A0A9E4MA43-F1
#
_entry.id   AF-A0A9E4MA43-F1
#
_cell.length_a   1.000
_cell.length_b   1.000
_cell.length_c   1.000
_cell.angle_alpha   90.00
_cell.angle_beta   90.00
_cell.angle_gamma   90.00
#
_symmetry.space_group_name_H-M   'P 1'
#
loop_
_entity.id
_entity.type
_entity.pdbx_description
1 polymer ?
#
loop_
_entity_poly.entity_id
_entity_poly.type
_entity_poly.pdbx_seq_one_letter_code
_entity_poly.pdbx_strand_id
1 'polypeptide(L)'
;MALIATLMAALLLVALAGVLAPLSMIETAVGVNHRRAVQALYAAEAALELAVAELGSLPNWSAALDGSTRSAFWDATLAPVMPDGASIDLIAISAGLRTDGAGATSAGRGLDWRLFAHGRLGAWTPVPAGYGPWLVAVWIADDAADPNPDSGLDGNDSIVAHAAAFGPRGARRAVQATLIRQAVTPPGPAPTLTRVRLASWSVVR
;
A
#
# COMPACT_ATOMS: atom_id res chain seq x y z
N MET A 1 -57.09 -26.96 18.94
CA MET A 1 -56.19 -27.12 17.78
C MET A 1 -55.73 -25.79 17.20
N ALA A 2 -56.63 -24.86 16.86
CA ALA A 2 -56.26 -23.57 16.26
C ALA A 2 -55.24 -22.76 17.10
N LEU A 3 -55.39 -22.71 18.43
CA LEU A 3 -54.51 -21.93 19.31
C LEU A 3 -53.06 -22.47 19.40
N ILE A 4 -52.89 -23.79 19.33
CA ILE A 4 -51.54 -24.38 19.33
C ILE A 4 -50.85 -24.06 18.00
N ALA A 5 -51.58 -24.15 16.89
CA ALA A 5 -51.06 -23.84 15.56
C ALA A 5 -50.64 -22.36 15.45
N THR A 6 -51.43 -21.42 15.99
CA THR A 6 -51.07 -19.99 15.99
C THR A 6 -49.86 -19.71 16.89
N LEU A 7 -49.77 -20.35 18.06
CA LEU A 7 -48.62 -20.19 18.95
C LEU A 7 -47.33 -20.72 18.31
N MET A 8 -47.37 -21.89 17.69
CA MET A 8 -46.23 -22.46 16.96
C MET A 8 -45.81 -21.57 15.78
N ALA A 9 -46.79 -21.05 15.01
CA ALA A 9 -46.51 -20.13 13.92
C ALA A 9 -45.87 -18.82 14.42
N ALA A 10 -46.35 -18.25 15.52
CA ALA A 10 -45.77 -17.05 16.12
C ALA A 10 -44.34 -17.29 16.61
N LEU A 11 -44.08 -18.42 17.27
CA LEU A 11 -42.73 -18.82 17.69
C LEU A 11 -41.77 -18.98 16.51
N LEU A 12 -42.21 -19.62 15.43
CA LEU A 12 -41.42 -19.76 14.21
C LEU A 12 -41.09 -18.41 13.57
N LEU A 13 -42.04 -17.48 13.52
CA LEU A 13 -41.82 -16.13 12.98
C LEU A 13 -40.84 -15.32 13.83
N VAL A 14 -40.94 -15.41 15.17
CA VAL A 14 -39.98 -14.74 16.08
C VAL A 14 -38.59 -15.35 15.94
N ALA A 15 -38.49 -16.68 15.88
CA ALA A 15 -37.21 -17.35 15.65
C ALA A 15 -36.59 -16.94 14.31
N LEU A 16 -37.39 -16.86 13.24
CA LEU A 16 -36.93 -16.44 11.92
C LEU A 16 -36.47 -14.98 11.91
N ALA A 17 -37.25 -14.07 12.51
CA ALA A 17 -36.86 -12.66 12.65
C ALA A 17 -35.58 -12.51 13.47
N GLY A 18 -35.42 -13.33 14.51
CA GLY A 18 -34.23 -13.36 15.36
C GLY A 18 -32.95 -13.76 14.63
N VAL A 19 -33.03 -14.57 13.57
CA VAL A 19 -31.88 -15.00 12.76
C VAL A 19 -31.61 -14.05 11.58
N LEU A 20 -32.65 -13.51 10.96
CA LEU A 20 -32.50 -12.64 9.79
C LEU A 20 -31.78 -11.31 10.10
N ALA A 21 -32.08 -10.69 11.25
CA ALA A 21 -31.45 -9.44 11.64
C ALA A 21 -29.92 -9.52 11.79
N PRO A 22 -29.35 -10.46 12.58
CA PRO A 22 -27.90 -10.58 12.69
C PRO A 22 -27.24 -11.01 11.38
N LEU A 23 -27.90 -11.83 10.56
CA LEU A 23 -27.37 -12.22 9.25
C LEU A 23 -27.18 -10.99 8.34
N SER A 24 -28.19 -10.12 8.26
CA SER A 24 -28.11 -8.88 7.48
C SER A 24 -27.02 -7.92 8.00
N MET A 25 -26.83 -7.85 9.32
CA MET A 25 -25.75 -7.06 9.92
C MET A 25 -24.36 -7.60 9.54
N ILE A 26 -24.17 -8.93 9.56
CA ILE A 26 -22.92 -9.57 9.17
C ILE A 26 -22.64 -9.33 7.69
N GLU A 27 -23.62 -9.52 6.81
CA GLU A 27 -23.46 -9.26 5.37
C GLU A 27 -23.09 -7.81 5.09
N THR A 28 -23.74 -6.87 5.77
CA THR A 28 -23.42 -5.44 5.65
C THR A 28 -22.00 -5.16 6.13
N ALA A 29 -21.58 -5.73 7.27
CA ALA A 29 -20.24 -5.57 7.80
C ALA A 29 -19.17 -6.15 6.86
N VAL A 30 -19.41 -7.35 6.31
CA VAL A 30 -18.53 -8.00 5.32
C VAL A 30 -18.45 -7.15 4.05
N GLY A 31 -19.58 -6.66 3.54
CA GLY A 31 -19.62 -5.81 2.35
C GLY A 31 -18.84 -4.50 2.52
N VAL A 32 -18.96 -3.85 3.68
CA VAL A 32 -18.19 -2.65 4.00
C VAL A 32 -16.70 -2.96 4.14
N ASN A 33 -16.33 -4.06 4.81
CA ASN A 33 -14.95 -4.45 4.98
C ASN A 33 -14.29 -4.82 3.65
N HIS A 34 -14.99 -5.57 2.80
CA HIS A 34 -14.52 -5.94 1.47
C HIS A 34 -14.27 -4.69 0.60
N ARG A 35 -15.23 -3.75 0.57
CA ARG A 35 -15.06 -2.48 -0.16
C ARG A 35 -13.84 -1.69 0.33
N ARG A 36 -13.63 -1.60 1.65
CA ARG A 36 -12.47 -0.92 2.23
C ARG A 36 -11.17 -1.62 1.86
N ALA A 37 -11.13 -2.95 1.88
CA ALA A 37 -9.94 -3.71 1.49
C ALA A 37 -9.57 -3.45 0.02
N VAL A 38 -10.56 -3.44 -0.87
CA VAL A 38 -10.36 -3.13 -2.30
C VAL A 38 -9.89 -1.68 -2.49
N GLN A 39 -10.52 -0.71 -1.82
CA GLN A 39 -10.10 0.69 -1.86
C GLN A 39 -8.68 0.89 -1.30
N ALA A 40 -8.31 0.20 -0.22
CA ALA A 40 -6.96 0.25 0.34
C ALA A 40 -5.93 -0.27 -0.65
N LEU A 41 -6.23 -1.38 -1.34
CA LEU A 41 -5.34 -1.95 -2.35
C LEU A 41 -5.11 -0.96 -3.50
N TYR A 42 -6.20 -0.40 -4.06
CA TYR A 42 -6.10 0.61 -5.10
C TYR A 42 -5.38 1.88 -4.65
N ALA A 43 -5.56 2.29 -3.39
CA ALA A 43 -4.82 3.42 -2.83
C ALA A 43 -3.31 3.13 -2.75
N ALA A 44 -2.92 1.92 -2.35
CA ALA A 44 -1.52 1.50 -2.30
C ALA A 44 -0.90 1.41 -3.70
N GLU A 45 -1.63 0.86 -4.68
CA GLU A 45 -1.21 0.82 -6.08
C GLU A 45 -1.05 2.22 -6.67
N ALA A 46 -2.01 3.12 -6.44
CA ALA A 46 -1.93 4.50 -6.90
C ALA A 46 -0.71 5.23 -6.32
N ALA A 47 -0.42 5.01 -5.03
CA ALA A 47 0.77 5.56 -4.38
C ALA A 47 2.06 5.01 -5.00
N LEU A 48 2.10 3.71 -5.29
CA LEU A 48 3.23 3.08 -5.97
C LEU A 48 3.45 3.67 -7.36
N GLU A 49 2.41 3.79 -8.19
CA GLU A 49 2.51 4.33 -9.55
C GLU A 49 3.01 5.79 -9.56
N LEU A 50 2.54 6.60 -8.61
CA LEU A 50 3.02 7.98 -8.44
C LEU A 50 4.49 8.03 -8.01
N ALA A 51 4.90 7.16 -7.08
CA ALA A 51 6.30 7.06 -6.68
C ALA A 51 7.18 6.56 -7.84
N VAL A 52 6.73 5.59 -8.63
CA VAL A 52 7.43 5.11 -9.83
C VAL A 52 7.64 6.24 -10.83
N ALA A 53 6.64 7.10 -11.04
CA ALA A 53 6.76 8.26 -11.92
C ALA A 53 7.83 9.26 -11.42
N GLU A 54 7.86 9.57 -10.12
CA GLU A 54 8.89 10.45 -9.55
C GLU A 54 10.28 9.82 -9.57
N LEU A 55 10.42 8.55 -9.19
CA LEU A 55 11.68 7.80 -9.23
C LEU A 55 12.24 7.72 -10.66
N GLY A 56 11.37 7.65 -11.66
CA GLY A 56 11.77 7.69 -13.07
C GLY A 56 12.28 9.05 -13.54
N SER A 57 11.94 10.13 -12.85
CA SER A 57 12.47 11.47 -13.12
C SER A 57 13.85 11.71 -12.52
N LEU A 58 14.26 10.89 -11.54
CA LEU A 58 15.59 10.99 -10.93
C LEU A 58 16.67 10.42 -11.87
N PRO A 59 17.87 11.02 -11.90
CA PRO A 59 18.98 10.54 -12.72
C PRO A 59 19.49 9.17 -12.28
N ASN A 60 19.48 8.89 -10.97
CA ASN A 60 19.78 7.61 -10.35
C ASN A 60 18.89 7.44 -9.09
N TRP A 61 18.89 6.26 -8.49
CA TRP A 61 18.12 6.00 -7.27
C TRP A 61 18.91 6.10 -5.98
N SER A 62 20.24 6.24 -6.04
CA SER A 62 21.10 6.37 -4.86
C SER A 62 20.67 7.51 -3.93
N ALA A 63 20.30 8.67 -4.48
CA ALA A 63 19.83 9.80 -3.68
C ALA A 63 18.48 9.55 -2.96
N ALA A 64 17.67 8.61 -3.46
CA ALA A 64 16.45 8.21 -2.78
C ALA A 64 16.76 7.14 -1.71
N LEU A 65 17.68 6.21 -2.00
CA LEU A 65 18.12 5.14 -1.10
C LEU A 65 18.95 5.64 0.09
N ASP A 66 19.73 6.71 -0.06
CA ASP A 66 20.43 7.36 1.05
C ASP A 66 19.53 8.32 1.85
N GLY A 67 18.31 8.59 1.35
CA GLY A 67 17.32 9.47 1.96
C GLY A 67 17.57 10.98 1.77
N SER A 68 18.54 11.36 0.94
CA SER A 68 18.84 12.76 0.60
C SER A 68 17.75 13.40 -0.26
N THR A 69 17.08 12.59 -1.08
CA THR A 69 15.94 12.98 -1.91
C THR A 69 14.66 12.31 -1.41
N ARG A 70 13.60 13.11 -1.34
CA ARG A 70 12.25 12.66 -0.97
C ARG A 70 11.28 13.05 -2.07
N SER A 71 10.14 12.37 -2.08
CA SER A 71 9.02 12.68 -2.94
C SER A 71 8.52 14.12 -2.76
N ALA A 72 7.96 14.71 -3.82
CA ALA A 72 7.24 15.99 -3.69
C ALA A 72 5.97 15.85 -2.85
N PHE A 73 5.49 14.62 -2.67
CA PHE A 73 4.31 14.26 -1.90
C PHE A 73 4.60 13.98 -0.41
N TRP A 74 5.70 14.50 0.12
CA TRP A 74 6.10 14.32 1.52
C TRP A 74 5.28 15.22 2.47
N ASP A 75 4.50 14.61 3.36
CA ASP A 75 3.77 15.32 4.42
C ASP A 75 4.70 15.69 5.60
N ALA A 76 4.35 16.73 6.36
CA ALA A 76 5.19 17.26 7.43
C ALA A 76 5.23 16.35 8.68
N THR A 77 4.23 15.49 8.87
CA THR A 77 4.10 14.62 10.06
C THR A 77 4.35 13.15 9.73
N LEU A 78 5.22 12.52 10.53
CA LEU A 78 5.45 11.06 10.50
C LEU A 78 4.47 10.28 11.40
N ALA A 79 3.59 10.99 12.11
CA ALA A 79 2.53 10.41 12.93
C ALA A 79 1.17 11.05 12.59
N PRO A 80 0.69 10.95 11.34
CA PRO A 80 -0.61 11.50 10.95
C PRO A 80 -1.76 10.86 11.72
N VAL A 81 -2.70 11.70 12.15
CA VAL A 81 -3.94 11.26 12.80
C VAL A 81 -5.06 11.14 11.77
N MET A 82 -5.67 9.96 11.75
CA MET A 82 -6.78 9.61 10.88
C MET A 82 -8.10 10.20 11.41
N PRO A 83 -9.15 10.35 10.58
CA PRO A 83 -10.42 10.94 11.02
C PRO A 83 -11.17 10.18 12.12
N ASP A 84 -10.81 8.91 12.36
CA ASP A 84 -11.31 8.10 13.47
C ASP A 84 -10.48 8.26 14.76
N GLY A 85 -9.49 9.15 14.77
CA GLY A 85 -8.59 9.42 15.90
C GLY A 85 -7.39 8.49 15.98
N ALA A 86 -7.28 7.48 15.10
CA ALA A 86 -6.12 6.59 15.10
C ALA A 86 -4.87 7.31 14.61
N SER A 87 -3.74 7.14 15.31
CA SER A 87 -2.43 7.64 14.88
C SER A 87 -1.68 6.55 14.12
N ILE A 88 -1.11 6.89 12.96
CA ILE A 88 -0.25 5.98 12.19
C ILE A 88 1.20 6.40 12.39
N ASP A 89 1.96 5.63 13.16
CA ASP A 89 3.39 5.89 13.39
C ASP A 89 4.25 5.29 12.25
N LEU A 90 4.65 6.14 11.31
CA LEU A 90 5.47 5.74 10.16
C LEU A 90 6.91 5.40 10.56
N ILE A 91 7.40 5.89 11.70
CA ILE A 91 8.73 5.53 12.22
C ILE A 91 8.69 4.08 12.70
N ALA A 92 7.68 3.73 13.50
CA ALA A 92 7.48 2.36 13.97
C ALA A 92 7.27 1.38 12.81
N ILE A 93 6.46 1.76 11.80
CA ILE A 93 6.26 0.93 10.60
C ILE A 93 7.58 0.75 9.83
N SER A 94 8.36 1.81 9.66
CA SER A 94 9.67 1.72 8.98
C SER A 94 10.62 0.78 9.73
N ALA A 95 10.61 0.81 11.07
CA ALA A 95 11.40 -0.12 11.88
C ALA A 95 10.93 -1.57 11.72
N GLY A 96 9.60 -1.79 11.71
CA GLY A 96 8.99 -3.10 11.49
C GLY A 96 9.36 -3.71 10.13
N LEU A 97 9.34 -2.91 9.06
CA LEU A 97 9.74 -3.39 7.73
C LEU A 97 11.19 -3.92 7.69
N ARG A 98 12.10 -3.32 8.46
CA ARG A 98 13.49 -3.79 8.59
C ARG A 98 13.60 -5.08 9.40
N THR A 99 12.80 -5.23 10.46
CA THR A 99 12.83 -6.44 11.31
C THR A 99 12.14 -7.63 10.65
N ASP A 100 11.04 -7.40 9.96
CA ASP A 100 10.20 -8.46 9.38
C ASP A 100 10.82 -9.05 8.10
N GLY A 101 11.88 -8.44 7.59
CA GLY A 101 12.53 -8.86 6.35
C GLY A 101 11.56 -8.79 5.16
N ALA A 102 10.66 -7.81 5.13
CA ALA A 102 9.84 -7.58 3.94
C ALA A 102 10.78 -7.43 2.73
N GLY A 103 10.58 -8.26 1.69
CA GLY A 103 11.48 -8.33 0.54
C GLY A 103 12.82 -9.05 0.74
N ALA A 104 13.06 -9.70 1.88
CA ALA A 104 14.24 -10.54 2.07
C ALA A 104 14.26 -11.70 1.07
N THR A 105 15.41 -11.94 0.44
CA THR A 105 15.62 -13.10 -0.42
C THR A 105 15.85 -14.37 0.40
N SER A 106 15.87 -15.52 -0.28
CA SER A 106 16.30 -16.80 0.29
C SER A 106 17.70 -16.77 0.93
N ALA A 107 18.51 -15.75 0.65
CA ALA A 107 19.81 -15.51 1.26
C ALA A 107 19.74 -14.81 2.63
N GLY A 108 18.55 -14.38 3.10
CA GLY A 108 18.34 -13.84 4.44
C GLY A 108 18.87 -12.42 4.67
N ARG A 109 19.30 -11.70 3.62
CA ARG A 109 19.68 -10.29 3.74
C ARG A 109 18.41 -9.44 3.85
N GLY A 110 18.24 -8.74 4.97
CA GLY A 110 17.18 -7.76 5.16
C GLY A 110 17.41 -6.53 4.30
N LEU A 111 16.33 -5.95 3.78
CA LEU A 111 16.38 -4.71 3.00
C LEU A 111 16.37 -3.50 3.95
N ASP A 112 17.19 -2.49 3.66
CA ASP A 112 17.19 -1.24 4.43
C ASP A 112 16.09 -0.30 3.90
N TRP A 113 14.89 -0.48 4.41
CA TRP A 113 13.73 0.30 4.00
C TRP A 113 13.85 1.78 4.42
N ARG A 114 13.71 2.64 3.42
CA ARG A 114 13.69 4.11 3.53
C ARG A 114 12.34 4.65 3.11
N LEU A 115 11.74 5.48 3.95
CA LEU A 115 10.51 6.17 3.60
C LEU A 115 10.82 7.22 2.52
N PHE A 116 10.16 7.11 1.37
CA PHE A 116 10.37 8.00 0.22
C PHE A 116 9.22 9.01 0.05
N ALA A 117 7.98 8.55 0.23
CA ALA A 117 6.77 9.37 0.09
C ALA A 117 5.75 9.02 1.16
N HIS A 118 5.00 9.98 1.69
CA HIS A 118 3.81 9.70 2.50
C HIS A 118 2.88 10.90 2.58
N GLY A 119 1.58 10.65 2.65
CA GLY A 119 0.59 11.71 2.78
C GLY A 119 -0.81 11.20 2.49
N ARG A 120 -1.79 12.12 2.49
CA ARG A 120 -3.17 11.78 2.13
C ARG A 120 -3.28 11.61 0.62
N LEU A 121 -3.85 10.49 0.17
CA LEU A 121 -3.98 10.18 -1.27
C LEU A 121 -4.71 11.30 -2.04
N GLY A 122 -5.73 11.90 -1.42
CA GLY A 122 -6.48 13.01 -2.04
C GLY A 122 -5.68 14.30 -2.23
N ALA A 123 -4.50 14.43 -1.63
CA ALA A 123 -3.56 15.52 -1.90
C ALA A 123 -2.62 15.20 -3.07
N TRP A 124 -2.48 13.92 -3.43
CA TRP A 124 -1.59 13.48 -4.49
C TRP A 124 -2.30 13.43 -5.84
N THR A 125 -3.57 13.03 -5.82
CA THR A 125 -4.39 12.85 -7.02
C THR A 125 -5.87 13.09 -6.71
N PRO A 126 -6.68 13.60 -7.67
CA PRO A 126 -8.11 13.70 -7.50
C PRO A 126 -8.73 12.32 -7.23
N VAL A 127 -9.40 12.19 -6.09
CA VAL A 127 -10.13 10.97 -5.72
C VAL A 127 -11.65 11.22 -5.79
N PRO A 128 -12.45 10.23 -6.23
CA PRO A 128 -13.91 10.36 -6.27
C PRO A 128 -14.50 10.66 -4.89
N ALA A 129 -15.64 11.35 -4.86
CA ALA A 129 -16.38 11.55 -3.61
C ALA A 129 -16.74 10.20 -2.97
N GLY A 130 -16.51 10.09 -1.65
CA GLY A 130 -16.73 8.84 -0.91
C GLY A 130 -15.58 7.83 -1.01
N TYR A 131 -14.53 8.12 -1.77
CA TYR A 131 -13.25 7.42 -1.62
C TYR A 131 -12.62 7.85 -0.28
N GLY A 132 -12.33 6.87 0.59
CA GLY A 132 -11.98 7.14 1.98
C GLY A 132 -10.75 8.05 2.16
N PRO A 133 -10.55 8.61 3.36
CA PRO A 133 -9.40 9.43 3.69
C PRO A 133 -8.16 8.55 3.87
N TRP A 134 -7.63 8.02 2.76
CA TRP A 134 -6.48 7.12 2.78
C TRP A 134 -5.19 7.90 3.03
N LEU A 135 -4.47 7.51 4.06
CA LEU A 135 -3.05 7.81 4.19
C LEU A 135 -2.30 6.76 3.37
N VAL A 136 -1.39 7.20 2.53
CA VAL A 136 -0.50 6.33 1.78
C VAL A 136 0.94 6.62 2.15
N ALA A 137 1.79 5.61 2.09
CA ALA A 137 3.21 5.72 2.29
C ALA A 137 3.95 4.74 1.38
N VAL A 138 5.08 5.18 0.84
CA VAL A 138 5.95 4.40 -0.04
C VAL A 138 7.34 4.39 0.55
N TRP A 139 7.84 3.18 0.77
CA TRP A 139 9.21 2.90 1.14
C TRP A 139 9.94 2.31 -0.06
N ILE A 140 11.23 2.57 -0.12
CA ILE A 140 12.14 2.00 -1.09
C ILE A 140 13.31 1.37 -0.37
N ALA A 141 13.91 0.37 -1.00
CA ALA A 141 15.14 -0.23 -0.56
C ALA A 141 15.93 -0.73 -1.77
N ASP A 142 17.24 -0.81 -1.58
CA ASP A 142 18.12 -1.50 -2.51
C ASP A 142 17.70 -2.98 -2.63
N ASP A 143 17.86 -3.57 -3.81
CA ASP A 143 17.46 -4.94 -4.04
C ASP A 143 18.55 -5.94 -3.63
N ALA A 144 18.13 -7.15 -3.29
CA ALA A 144 19.06 -8.14 -2.74
C ALA A 144 20.02 -8.78 -3.77
N ALA A 145 19.81 -8.54 -5.06
CA ALA A 145 20.72 -8.96 -6.13
C ALA A 145 21.84 -7.94 -6.38
N ASP A 146 21.85 -6.77 -5.71
CA ASP A 146 22.98 -5.85 -5.77
C ASP A 146 24.22 -6.51 -5.13
N PRO A 147 25.34 -6.66 -5.89
CA PRO A 147 26.59 -7.18 -5.35
C PRO A 147 27.24 -6.24 -4.31
N ASN A 148 26.79 -4.99 -4.20
CA ASN A 148 27.29 -4.01 -3.27
C ASN A 148 26.69 -4.21 -1.86
N PRO A 149 27.52 -4.20 -0.79
CA PRO A 149 27.02 -4.20 0.57
C PRO A 149 26.36 -2.88 1.01
N ASP A 150 26.56 -1.78 0.28
CA ASP A 150 26.03 -0.46 0.65
C ASP A 150 24.60 -0.23 0.16
N SER A 151 23.63 -0.29 1.07
CA SER A 151 22.21 -0.11 0.78
C SER A 151 21.80 1.32 0.41
N GLY A 152 22.72 2.29 0.47
CA GLY A 152 22.51 3.66 0.01
C GLY A 152 22.86 3.88 -1.46
N LEU A 153 23.46 2.91 -2.13
CA LEU A 153 23.96 3.05 -3.50
C LEU A 153 23.39 1.96 -4.41
N ASP A 154 22.48 2.37 -5.30
CA ASP A 154 22.02 1.52 -6.40
C ASP A 154 23.17 1.26 -7.39
N GLY A 155 23.62 0.01 -7.48
CA GLY A 155 24.70 -0.45 -8.35
C GLY A 155 24.24 -1.26 -9.55
N ASN A 156 22.97 -1.66 -9.62
CA ASN A 156 22.44 -2.56 -10.64
C ASN A 156 21.17 -2.05 -11.36
N ASP A 157 20.79 -0.79 -11.12
CA ASP A 157 19.61 -0.14 -11.70
C ASP A 157 18.29 -0.85 -11.31
N SER A 158 18.25 -1.45 -10.13
CA SER A 158 17.12 -2.21 -9.61
C SER A 158 16.89 -1.91 -8.13
N ILE A 159 15.62 -1.65 -7.77
CA ILE A 159 15.22 -1.39 -6.38
C ILE A 159 13.90 -2.09 -6.06
N VAL A 160 13.60 -2.19 -4.78
CA VAL A 160 12.31 -2.68 -4.29
C VAL A 160 11.53 -1.54 -3.67
N ALA A 161 10.27 -1.39 -4.05
CA ALA A 161 9.33 -0.45 -3.46
C ALA A 161 8.26 -1.22 -2.66
N HIS A 162 7.90 -0.70 -1.49
CA HIS A 162 6.79 -1.14 -0.66
C HIS A 162 5.83 0.03 -0.51
N ALA A 163 4.61 -0.09 -1.03
CA ALA A 163 3.58 0.93 -0.88
C ALA A 163 2.47 0.40 0.02
N ALA A 164 2.08 1.16 1.03
CA ALA A 164 0.99 0.82 1.93
C ALA A 164 -0.05 1.93 1.99
N ALA A 165 -1.31 1.52 2.10
CA ALA A 165 -2.44 2.40 2.38
C ALA A 165 -3.06 2.07 3.73
N PHE A 166 -3.37 3.12 4.48
CA PHE A 166 -3.98 3.09 5.80
C PHE A 166 -5.28 3.88 5.77
N GLY A 167 -6.33 3.28 6.32
CA GLY A 167 -7.67 3.83 6.32
C GLY A 167 -8.37 3.64 7.66
N PRO A 168 -9.58 4.21 7.80
CA PRO A 168 -10.32 4.19 9.05
C PRO A 168 -10.68 2.77 9.50
N ARG A 169 -10.72 2.58 10.83
CA ARG A 169 -10.92 1.32 11.56
C ARG A 169 -9.84 0.28 11.28
N GLY A 170 -8.59 0.74 11.10
CA GLY A 170 -7.43 -0.15 10.91
C GLY A 170 -7.40 -0.83 9.53
N ALA A 171 -8.11 -0.31 8.53
CA ALA A 171 -8.02 -0.85 7.18
C ALA A 171 -6.60 -0.63 6.63
N ARG A 172 -5.92 -1.71 6.28
CA ARG A 172 -4.55 -1.67 5.73
C ARG A 172 -4.41 -2.64 4.56
N ARG A 173 -3.74 -2.18 3.50
CA ARG A 173 -3.21 -3.02 2.42
C ARG A 173 -1.86 -2.51 2.00
N ALA A 174 -0.99 -3.41 1.57
CA ALA A 174 0.30 -3.08 1.05
C ALA A 174 0.61 -3.89 -0.21
N VAL A 175 1.40 -3.31 -1.08
CA VAL A 175 1.94 -3.93 -2.29
C VAL A 175 3.44 -3.75 -2.29
N GLN A 176 4.13 -4.73 -2.87
CA GLN A 176 5.56 -4.68 -3.07
C GLN A 176 5.87 -4.90 -4.55
N ALA A 177 6.84 -4.16 -5.05
CA ALA A 177 7.23 -4.15 -6.44
C ALA A 177 8.74 -4.09 -6.59
N THR A 178 9.27 -4.85 -7.56
CA THR A 178 10.65 -4.65 -8.03
C THR A 178 10.61 -3.71 -9.23
N LEU A 179 11.39 -2.64 -9.17
CA LEU A 179 11.52 -1.64 -10.21
C LEU A 179 12.89 -1.79 -10.86
N ILE A 180 12.93 -1.79 -12.20
CA ILE A 180 14.19 -1.83 -12.96
C ILE A 180 14.22 -0.63 -13.89
N ARG A 181 15.35 0.06 -13.93
CA ARG A 181 15.61 1.12 -14.90
C ARG A 181 16.14 0.50 -16.19
N GLN A 182 15.49 0.81 -17.30
CA GLN A 182 15.83 0.26 -18.61
C GLN A 182 16.07 1.37 -19.62
N ALA A 183 17.22 1.33 -20.29
CA ALA A 183 17.48 2.13 -21.47
C ALA A 183 16.68 1.57 -22.65
N VAL A 184 15.85 2.42 -23.25
CA VAL A 184 15.04 2.11 -24.43
C VAL A 184 15.52 3.00 -25.56
N THR A 185 16.16 2.40 -26.57
CA THR A 185 16.54 3.10 -27.80
C THR A 185 15.40 2.97 -28.81
N PRO A 186 14.70 4.06 -29.15
CA PRO A 186 13.67 4.02 -30.17
C PRO A 186 14.29 3.78 -31.56
N PRO A 187 13.55 3.22 -32.52
CA PRO A 187 14.02 3.15 -33.90
C PRO A 187 14.20 4.56 -34.50
N GLY A 188 15.30 4.78 -35.23
CA GLY A 188 15.63 6.05 -35.89
C GLY A 188 16.65 6.92 -35.13
N PRO A 189 16.81 8.20 -35.48
CA PRO A 189 17.79 9.11 -34.85
C PRO A 189 17.35 9.65 -33.48
N ALA A 190 16.37 9.01 -32.83
CA ALA A 190 15.85 9.46 -31.55
C ALA A 190 16.82 9.13 -30.41
N PRO A 191 16.95 9.99 -29.38
CA PRO A 191 17.79 9.71 -28.23
C PRO A 191 17.25 8.51 -27.44
N THR A 192 18.16 7.76 -26.82
CA THR A 192 17.82 6.70 -25.85
C THR A 192 17.08 7.32 -24.68
N LEU A 193 15.95 6.70 -24.32
CA LEU A 193 15.12 7.10 -23.19
C LEU A 193 15.34 6.14 -22.03
N THR A 194 15.44 6.68 -20.83
CA THR A 194 15.46 5.87 -19.61
C THR A 194 14.05 5.72 -19.10
N ARG A 195 13.58 4.47 -18.94
CA ARG A 195 12.23 4.16 -18.44
C ARG A 195 12.32 3.25 -17.23
N VAL A 196 11.47 3.52 -16.23
CA VAL A 196 11.27 2.59 -15.12
C VAL A 196 10.24 1.53 -15.54
N ARG A 197 10.57 0.26 -15.31
CA ARG A 197 9.71 -0.87 -15.58
C ARG A 197 9.45 -1.64 -14.29
N LEU A 198 8.19 -2.01 -14.10
CA LEU A 198 7.78 -2.98 -13.08
C LEU A 198 8.24 -4.38 -13.50
N ALA A 199 9.15 -4.98 -12.73
CA ALA A 199 9.67 -6.32 -13.00
C ALA A 199 8.89 -7.41 -12.26
N SER A 200 8.47 -7.13 -11.03
CA SER A 200 7.62 -8.00 -10.22
C SER A 200 6.63 -7.18 -9.39
N TRP A 201 5.49 -7.77 -9.04
CA TRP A 201 4.47 -7.15 -8.20
C TRP A 201 3.77 -8.21 -7.35
N SER A 202 3.56 -7.92 -6.07
CA SER A 202 2.78 -8.78 -5.19
C SER A 202 2.07 -7.99 -4.09
N VAL A 203 0.92 -8.51 -3.64
CA VAL A 203 0.21 -8.00 -2.46
C VAL A 203 0.87 -8.57 -1.21
N VAL A 204 1.22 -7.70 -0.27
CA VAL A 204 1.86 -8.05 1.01
C VAL A 204 0.98 -7.63 2.19
N ARG A 205 1.23 -8.22 3.37
CA ARG A 205 0.37 -8.06 4.55
C ARG A 205 0.61 -6.78 5.34
#